data_AF-A0A940ZWJ0-F1
#
_entry.id   AF-A0A940ZWJ0-F1
#
_cell.length_a   1.000
_cell.length_b   1.000
_cell.length_c   1.000
_cell.angle_alpha   90.00
_cell.angle_beta   90.00
_cell.angle_gamma   90.00
#
_symmetry.space_group_name_H-M   'P 1'
#
loop_
_entity.id
_entity.type
_entity.pdbx_description
1 polymer ?
#
loop_
_entity_poly.entity_id
_entity_poly.type
_entity_poly.pdbx_seq_one_letter_code
_entity_poly.pdbx_strand_id
1 'polypeptide(L)' 'MRGLLAETASGCDFGITPDGPLGPRHVFKAGAIYLASQSGIPIVPITVSYGRCWRFKSWDEFLLPWPFTWGVVH' A
#
# COMPACT_ATOMS: atom_id res chain seq x y z
N MET A 1 -1.79 15.38 0.18
CA MET A 1 -0.32 15.49 0.10
C MET A 1 0.29 16.46 1.11
N ARG A 2 -0.08 17.74 1.15
CA ARG A 2 0.58 18.74 2.02
C ARG A 2 0.52 18.42 3.54
N GLY A 3 -0.58 17.85 4.03
CA GLY A 3 -0.70 17.43 5.43
C GLY A 3 0.24 16.26 5.80
N LEU A 4 0.38 15.27 4.92
CA LEU A 4 1.32 14.15 5.08
C LEU A 4 2.78 14.63 5.10
N LEU A 5 3.14 15.61 4.27
CA LEU A 5 4.48 16.23 4.31
C LEU A 5 4.73 17.03 5.59
N ALA A 6 3.69 17.62 6.20
CA ALA A 6 3.84 18.31 7.47
C ALA A 6 4.05 17.31 8.63
N GLU A 7 3.35 16.18 8.61
CA GLU A 7 3.51 15.13 9.64
C GLU A 7 4.80 14.32 9.48
N THR A 8 5.43 14.27 8.30
CA THR A 8 6.76 13.64 8.18
C THR A 8 7.84 14.27 9.07
N ALA A 9 7.63 15.50 9.55
CA ALA A 9 8.54 16.16 10.50
C ALA A 9 8.43 15.62 11.94
N SER A 10 7.39 14.85 12.29
CA SER A 10 7.20 14.29 13.64
C SER A 10 7.91 12.94 13.86
N GLY A 11 8.61 12.41 12.86
CA GLY A 11 9.31 11.12 12.96
C GLY A 11 8.39 9.90 12.94
N CYS A 12 7.16 10.04 12.44
CA CYS A 12 6.21 8.93 12.31
C CYS A 12 6.36 8.22 10.95
N ASP A 13 6.10 6.91 10.93
CA ASP A 13 5.98 6.12 9.71
C ASP A 13 4.57 6.25 9.13
N PHE A 14 4.46 6.41 7.80
CA PHE A 14 3.17 6.54 7.11
C PHE A 14 2.96 5.44 6.08
N GLY A 15 1.80 4.79 6.12
CA GLY A 15 1.36 3.86 5.10
C GLY A 15 0.55 4.57 4.01
N ILE A 16 0.96 4.42 2.75
CA ILE A 16 0.17 4.87 1.60
C ILE A 16 -0.19 3.63 0.80
N THR A 17 -1.48 3.37 0.62
CA THR A 17 -1.92 2.41 -0.38
C THR A 17 -1.77 3.05 -1.77
N PRO A 18 -0.90 2.52 -2.65
CA PRO A 18 -0.70 3.10 -3.97
C PRO A 18 -1.99 3.04 -4.81
N ASP A 19 -2.87 2.08 -4.52
CA ASP A 19 -4.06 1.74 -5.28
C ASP A 19 -5.33 2.52 -4.89
N GLY A 20 -5.23 3.78 -4.43
CA GLY A 20 -6.44 4.57 -4.08
C GLY A 20 -7.58 4.50 -5.14
N PRO A 21 -8.82 4.88 -4.81
CA PRO A 21 -10.11 4.26 -5.23
C PRO A 21 -10.41 4.05 -6.73
N LEU A 22 -9.59 4.56 -7.66
CA LEU A 22 -9.87 4.65 -9.11
C LEU A 22 -8.62 4.43 -9.98
N GLY A 23 -7.67 3.59 -9.56
CA GLY A 23 -6.47 3.26 -10.36
C GLY A 23 -6.52 1.84 -10.95
N PRO A 24 -5.89 1.56 -12.10
CA PRO A 24 -5.68 0.19 -12.54
C PRO A 24 -4.85 -0.55 -11.49
N ARG A 25 -5.32 -1.73 -11.11
CA ARG A 25 -4.66 -2.61 -10.14
C ARG A 25 -3.18 -2.79 -10.51
N HIS A 26 -2.29 -2.73 -9.51
CA HIS A 26 -0.83 -2.85 -9.66
C HIS A 26 -0.13 -1.66 -10.35
N VAL A 27 -0.77 -0.50 -10.48
CA VAL A 27 -0.11 0.71 -10.98
C VAL A 27 0.26 1.62 -9.83
N PHE A 28 1.56 1.69 -9.54
CA PHE A 28 2.08 2.54 -8.49
C PHE A 28 1.83 4.02 -8.82
N LYS A 29 1.11 4.73 -7.94
CA LYS A 29 0.84 6.15 -8.15
C LYS A 29 2.08 7.00 -7.87
N ALA A 30 2.35 7.94 -8.79
CA ALA A 30 3.45 8.90 -8.69
C ALA A 30 3.44 9.73 -7.40
N GLY A 31 2.29 9.83 -6.73
CA GLY A 31 2.15 10.56 -5.49
C GLY A 31 3.03 10.05 -4.35
N ALA A 32 3.22 8.73 -4.21
CA ALA A 32 4.11 8.18 -3.19
C ALA A 32 5.60 8.46 -3.52
N ILE A 33 5.96 8.39 -4.82
CA ILE A 33 7.30 8.74 -5.31
C ILE A 33 7.60 10.23 -5.05
N TYR A 34 6.63 11.10 -5.33
CA TYR A 34 6.76 12.55 -5.10
C TYR A 34 6.93 12.88 -3.62
N LEU A 35 6.22 12.19 -2.73
CA LEU A 35 6.37 12.38 -1.29
C LEU A 35 7.77 11.99 -0.82
N ALA A 36 8.26 10.82 -1.20
CA ALA A 36 9.60 10.35 -0.85
C ALA A 36 10.71 11.24 -1.41
N SER A 37 10.55 11.75 -2.65
CA SER A 37 11.55 12.64 -3.24
C SER A 37 11.61 14.00 -2.56
N GLN A 38 10.49 14.49 -2.02
CA GLN A 38 10.42 15.76 -1.31
C GLN A 38 10.84 15.64 0.17
N SER A 39 10.53 14.53 0.83
CA SER A 39 10.83 14.32 2.26
C SER A 39 12.19 13.66 2.53
N GLY A 40 12.80 13.02 1.54
CA GLY A 40 14.04 12.25 1.71
C GLY A 40 13.83 10.91 2.45
N ILE A 41 12.59 10.51 2.70
CA ILE A 41 12.24 9.28 3.43
C ILE A 41 12.25 8.08 2.45
N PRO A 42 12.88 6.95 2.81
CA PRO A 42 12.90 5.77 1.97
C PRO A 42 11.50 5.15 1.82
N ILE A 43 11.18 4.70 0.60
CA ILE A 43 9.97 3.91 0.35
C ILE A 43 10.28 2.44 0.60
N VAL A 44 9.52 1.80 1.48
CA VAL A 44 9.58 0.35 1.70
C VAL A 44 8.33 -0.28 1.08
N PRO A 45 8.44 -1.00 -0.05
CA PRO A 45 7.31 -1.74 -0.59
C PRO A 45 7.01 -2.93 0.31
N ILE A 46 5.75 -3.09 0.69
CA ILE A 46 5.27 -4.23 1.47
C ILE A 46 4.20 -4.94 0.65
N THR A 47 4.30 -6.26 0.54
CA THR A 47 3.26 -7.09 -0.08
C THR A 47 2.95 -8.30 0.79
N VAL A 48 1.70 -8.75 0.73
CA VAL A 48 1.22 -9.88 1.52
C VAL A 48 0.63 -10.93 0.60
N SER A 49 1.12 -12.17 0.74
CA SER A 49 0.62 -13.35 0.06
C SER A 49 -0.09 -14.26 1.06
N TYR A 50 -1.18 -14.88 0.65
CA TYR A 50 -1.94 -15.83 1.47
C TYR A 50 -2.00 -17.18 0.76
N GLY A 51 -2.01 -18.28 1.52
CA GLY A 51 -2.21 -19.63 1.00
C GLY A 51 -3.58 -19.80 0.35
N ARG A 52 -4.62 -20.07 1.15
CA ARG A 52 -6.01 -20.21 0.69
C ARG A 52 -6.75 -18.89 0.92
N CYS A 53 -7.26 -18.29 -0.15
CA CYS A 53 -8.00 -17.02 -0.09
C CYS A 53 -9.20 -17.02 -1.03
N TRP A 54 -10.21 -16.20 -0.70
CA TRP A 54 -11.22 -15.78 -1.63
C TRP A 54 -10.72 -14.57 -2.39
N ARG A 55 -10.78 -14.63 -3.72
CA ARG A 55 -10.56 -13.48 -4.60
C ARG A 55 -11.90 -12.93 -5.03
N PHE A 56 -12.21 -11.71 -4.60
CA PHE A 56 -13.42 -11.03 -5.04
C PHE A 56 -13.27 -10.57 -6.51
N LYS A 57 -14.37 -10.49 -7.25
CA LYS A 57 -14.41 -9.91 -8.60
C LYS A 57 -14.67 -8.38 -8.57
N SER A 58 -14.14 -7.71 -7.56
CA SER A 58 -14.16 -6.25 -7.45
C SER A 58 -13.05 -5.64 -8.32
N TRP A 59 -13.10 -4.32 -8.52
CA TRP A 59 -12.11 -3.60 -9.35
C TRP A 59 -10.67 -3.76 -8.84
N ASP A 60 -10.49 -3.99 -7.55
CA ASP A 60 -9.24 -4.24 -6.85
C ASP A 60 -8.93 -5.73 -6.68
N GLU A 61 -9.87 -6.61 -7.08
CA GLU A 61 -9.80 -8.06 -6.90
C GLU A 61 -9.32 -8.45 -5.48
N PHE A 62 -9.95 -7.88 -4.45
CA PHE A 62 -9.54 -8.03 -3.06
C PHE A 62 -9.34 -9.50 -2.66
N LEU A 63 -8.29 -9.78 -1.88
CA LEU A 63 -7.97 -11.10 -1.36
C LEU A 63 -8.36 -11.18 0.11
N LEU A 64 -9.35 -12.02 0.43
CA LEU A 64 -9.70 -12.35 1.81
C LEU A 64 -9.14 -13.73 2.16
N PRO A 65 -8.13 -13.82 3.04
CA PRO A 65 -7.62 -15.11 3.49
C PRO A 65 -8.71 -15.94 4.16
N TRP A 66 -8.70 -17.25 3.91
CA TRP A 66 -9.53 -18.17 4.68
C TRP A 66 -9.10 -18.17 6.14
N PRO A 67 -10.03 -18.35 7.10
CA PRO A 67 -9.67 -18.58 8.48
C PRO A 67 -8.62 -19.71 8.58
N PHE A 68 -7.57 -19.48 9.36
CA PHE A 68 -6.46 -20.44 9.59
C PHE A 68 -5.58 -20.78 8.38
N THR A 69 -5.60 -19.97 7.32
CA THR A 69 -4.56 -20.06 6.27
C THR A 69 -3.23 -19.46 6.75
N TRP A 70 -2.12 -19.94 6.17
CA TRP A 70 -0.84 -19.27 6.29
C TRP A 70 -0.77 -18.03 5.38
N GLY A 71 0.05 -17.06 5.77
CA GLY A 71 0.39 -15.88 4.97
C GLY A 71 1.86 -15.53 5.11
N VAL A 72 2.41 -14.85 4.10
CA VAL A 72 3.80 -14.39 4.04
C VAL A 72 3.78 -12.90 3.74
N VAL A 73 4.55 -12.14 4.50
CA VAL A 73 4.81 -10.72 4.26
C VAL A 73 6.19 -10.63 3.62
N HIS A 74 6.29 -9.95 2.48
CA HIS A 74 7.53 -9.65 1.79
C HIS A 74 7.87 -8.17 1.94
#